data_AF-A0A4D9CRX7-F1
#
_entry.id   AF-A0A4D9CRX7-F1
#
_cell.length_a   1.000
_cell.length_b   1.000
_cell.length_c   1.000
_cell.angle_alpha   90.00
_cell.angle_beta   90.00
_cell.angle_gamma   90.00
#
_symmetry.space_group_name_H-M   'P 1'
#
loop_
_entity.id
_entity.type
_entity.pdbx_description
1 polymer ?
#
loop_
_entity_poly.entity_id
_entity_poly.type
_entity_poly.pdbx_seq_one_letter_code
_entity_poly.pdbx_strand_id
1 'polypeptide(L)'
;MPQHLLYTGHAPPSYQHMAPSFLALQAAQDAATAVLTLQVPDKLIGSILGRAGVTLKKIQSDSGARISISKRGEFAPGTQNRVVTIDGPVQCTEVARGMVTMAVQQASMGPLQGRY
;
A
#
# COMPACT_ATOMS: atom_id res chain seq x y z
N MET A 1 3.49 -1.72 -76.03
CA MET A 1 3.93 -3.05 -75.54
C MET A 1 5.44 -3.12 -75.54
N PRO A 2 6.10 -3.76 -74.55
CA PRO A 2 5.76 -3.91 -73.11
C PRO A 2 6.43 -2.73 -72.34
N GLN A 3 6.98 -2.71 -71.09
CA GLN A 3 7.04 -3.56 -69.87
C GLN A 3 6.46 -2.72 -68.67
N HIS A 4 6.29 -3.12 -67.39
CA HIS A 4 6.97 -4.04 -66.43
C HIS A 4 8.32 -3.51 -65.88
N LEU A 5 8.64 -3.51 -64.57
CA LEU A 5 7.83 -3.69 -63.34
C LEU A 5 8.62 -3.17 -62.09
N LEU A 6 7.92 -2.98 -60.95
CA LEU A 6 8.40 -2.82 -59.56
C LEU A 6 9.45 -1.72 -59.24
N TYR A 7 9.05 -0.80 -58.36
CA TYR A 7 9.81 -0.60 -57.12
C TYR A 7 8.92 -1.01 -55.94
N THR A 8 9.34 -2.02 -55.19
CA THR A 8 8.59 -2.59 -54.06
C THR A 8 8.65 -1.66 -52.85
N GLY A 9 7.62 -1.74 -52.00
CA GLY A 9 7.37 -0.72 -50.98
C GLY A 9 8.49 -0.52 -49.96
N HIS A 10 8.68 0.74 -49.59
CA HIS A 10 9.16 1.12 -48.27
C HIS A 10 8.01 1.79 -47.51
N ALA A 11 7.22 0.98 -46.80
CA ALA A 11 6.44 1.51 -45.69
C ALA A 11 7.42 2.08 -44.65
N PRO A 12 7.09 3.18 -43.94
CA PRO A 12 7.94 3.68 -42.87
C PRO A 12 8.14 2.57 -41.82
N PRO A 13 9.34 2.43 -41.22
CA PRO A 13 9.58 1.41 -40.21
C PRO A 13 8.58 1.56 -39.07
N SER A 14 7.81 0.50 -38.82
CA SER A 14 6.64 0.53 -37.95
C SER A 14 6.98 1.04 -36.55
N TYR A 15 6.15 1.91 -36.00
CA TYR A 15 6.20 2.38 -34.59
C TYR A 15 5.89 1.27 -33.54
N GLN A 16 6.07 0.01 -33.92
CA GLN A 16 5.58 -1.20 -33.27
C GLN A 16 6.56 -1.81 -32.27
N HIS A 17 7.54 -1.03 -31.79
CA HIS A 17 8.56 -1.50 -30.84
C HIS A 17 8.93 -0.50 -29.73
N MET A 18 8.03 0.42 -29.38
CA MET A 18 8.23 1.41 -28.31
C MET A 18 7.17 1.36 -27.19
N ALA A 19 6.82 0.16 -26.71
CA ALA A 19 5.99 -0.01 -25.52
C ALA A 19 6.30 -1.20 -24.57
N PRO A 20 7.51 -1.82 -24.50
CA PRO A 20 7.79 -2.74 -23.40
C PRO A 20 7.83 -2.01 -22.04
N SER A 21 8.23 -0.74 -22.05
CA SER A 21 8.57 0.06 -20.87
C SER A 21 7.40 0.26 -19.89
N PHE A 22 6.18 0.52 -20.39
CA PHE A 22 5.06 0.89 -19.52
C PHE A 22 4.55 -0.32 -18.71
N LEU A 23 4.39 -1.47 -19.37
CA LEU A 23 3.99 -2.71 -18.70
C LEU A 23 5.09 -3.23 -17.77
N ALA A 24 6.36 -3.10 -18.17
CA ALA A 24 7.50 -3.48 -17.34
C ALA A 24 7.65 -2.61 -16.07
N LEU A 25 7.42 -1.28 -16.17
CA LEU A 25 7.39 -0.40 -15.00
C LEU A 25 6.25 -0.80 -14.05
N GLN A 26 5.05 -1.04 -14.60
CA GLN A 26 3.87 -1.38 -13.81
C GLN A 26 4.03 -2.73 -13.09
N ALA A 27 4.66 -3.73 -13.73
CA ALA A 27 5.04 -4.99 -13.08
C ALA A 27 6.16 -4.81 -12.03
N ALA A 28 7.14 -3.94 -12.27
CA ALA A 28 8.19 -3.63 -11.30
C ALA A 28 7.65 -2.90 -10.05
N GLN A 29 6.58 -2.10 -10.19
CA GLN A 29 5.87 -1.48 -9.06
C GLN A 29 5.08 -2.49 -8.22
N ASP A 30 4.63 -3.60 -8.82
CA ASP A 30 3.95 -4.70 -8.11
C ASP A 30 4.94 -5.53 -7.28
N ALA A 31 6.09 -5.85 -7.87
CA ALA A 31 7.19 -6.57 -7.22
C ALA A 31 7.97 -5.73 -6.19
N ALA A 32 7.78 -4.41 -6.16
CA ALA A 32 8.45 -3.52 -5.22
C ALA A 32 7.94 -3.74 -3.80
N THR A 33 8.84 -4.03 -2.86
CA THR A 33 8.53 -4.03 -1.42
C THR A 33 8.82 -2.65 -0.81
N ALA A 34 7.94 -2.21 0.08
CA ALA A 34 8.04 -0.93 0.77
C ALA A 34 7.80 -1.10 2.27
N VAL A 35 8.64 -0.45 3.07
CA VAL A 35 8.50 -0.36 4.52
C VAL A 35 7.94 1.01 4.87
N LEU A 36 6.80 1.04 5.54
CA LEU A 36 6.10 2.26 5.93
C LEU A 36 6.00 2.35 7.45
N THR A 37 6.46 3.47 8.02
CA THR A 37 6.31 3.77 9.45
C THR A 37 5.23 4.83 9.67
N LEU A 38 4.22 4.47 10.47
CA LEU A 38 3.13 5.35 10.89
C LEU A 38 3.27 5.66 12.38
N GLN A 39 3.03 6.91 12.77
CA GLN A 39 2.97 7.31 14.18
C GLN A 39 1.50 7.35 14.62
N VAL A 40 1.14 6.59 15.65
CA VAL A 40 -0.23 6.52 16.17
C VAL A 40 -0.23 6.81 17.68
N PRO A 41 -1.12 7.69 18.20
CA PRO A 41 -1.24 7.93 19.63
C PRO A 41 -1.50 6.63 20.41
N ASP A 42 -0.88 6.46 21.57
CA ASP A 42 -0.99 5.23 22.38
C ASP A 42 -2.46 4.85 22.68
N LYS A 43 -3.31 5.86 22.94
CA LYS A 43 -4.75 5.69 23.21
C LYS A 43 -5.53 5.06 22.05
N LEU A 44 -5.06 5.21 20.81
CA LEU A 44 -5.73 4.71 19.59
C LEU A 44 -5.14 3.38 19.09
N ILE A 45 -3.93 3.01 19.54
CA ILE A 45 -3.28 1.72 19.27
C ILE A 45 -4.16 0.53 19.69
N GLY A 46 -4.91 0.67 20.79
CA GLY A 46 -5.83 -0.38 21.26
C GLY A 46 -6.87 -0.80 20.21
N SER A 47 -7.26 0.12 19.32
CA SER A 47 -8.23 -0.12 18.26
C SER A 47 -7.62 -0.81 17.03
N ILE A 48 -6.34 -0.56 16.75
CA ILE A 48 -5.60 -1.30 15.70
C ILE A 48 -5.37 -2.75 16.13
N LEU A 49 -4.97 -3.00 17.38
CA LEU A 49 -4.87 -4.36 17.90
C LEU A 49 -6.24 -5.03 17.96
N GLY A 50 -7.24 -4.32 18.48
CA GLY A 50 -8.54 -4.89 18.81
C GLY A 50 -8.47 -5.88 19.97
N ARG A 51 -9.62 -6.52 20.26
CA ARG A 51 -9.72 -7.54 21.32
C ARG A 51 -8.74 -8.69 21.00
N ALA A 52 -7.87 -9.02 21.94
CA ALA A 52 -6.84 -10.07 21.81
C ALA A 52 -5.96 -10.00 20.53
N GLY A 53 -5.78 -8.82 19.92
CA GLY A 53 -4.99 -8.67 18.69
C GLY A 53 -5.69 -9.11 17.41
N VAL A 54 -6.99 -9.45 17.45
CA VAL A 54 -7.76 -9.97 16.31
C VAL A 54 -7.84 -8.96 15.16
N THR A 55 -8.00 -7.66 15.43
CA THR A 55 -8.05 -6.63 14.38
C THR A 55 -6.71 -6.55 13.64
N LEU A 56 -5.59 -6.47 14.37
CA LEU A 56 -4.25 -6.43 13.77
C LEU A 56 -3.93 -7.72 12.99
N LYS A 57 -4.42 -8.88 13.45
CA LYS A 57 -4.27 -10.14 12.71
C LYS A 57 -5.13 -10.17 11.45
N LYS A 58 -6.36 -9.61 11.48
CA LYS A 58 -7.17 -9.42 10.26
C LYS A 58 -6.47 -8.48 9.29
N ILE A 59 -6.06 -7.28 9.71
CA ILE A 59 -5.43 -6.29 8.81
C ILE A 59 -4.23 -6.89 8.08
N GLN A 60 -3.37 -7.66 8.76
CA GLN A 60 -2.26 -8.37 8.11
C GLN A 60 -2.72 -9.45 7.11
N SER A 61 -3.70 -10.27 7.50
CA SER A 61 -4.24 -11.35 6.64
C SER A 61 -5.06 -10.84 5.44
N ASP A 62 -5.55 -9.61 5.50
CA ASP A 62 -6.47 -8.99 4.54
C ASP A 62 -5.70 -8.10 3.55
N SER A 63 -4.62 -7.45 4.00
CA SER A 63 -3.68 -6.71 3.16
C SER A 63 -2.57 -7.56 2.55
N GLY A 64 -2.18 -8.68 3.18
CA GLY A 64 -0.97 -9.43 2.86
C GLY A 64 0.33 -8.78 3.38
N ALA A 65 0.27 -7.60 3.99
CA ALA A 65 1.43 -6.96 4.61
C ALA A 65 1.63 -7.42 6.06
N ARG A 66 2.88 -7.43 6.50
CA ARG A 66 3.30 -7.76 7.86
C ARG A 66 3.33 -6.47 8.69
N ILE A 67 2.79 -6.50 9.91
CA ILE A 67 2.64 -5.30 10.75
C ILE A 67 3.29 -5.53 12.11
N SER A 68 4.40 -4.83 12.33
CA SER A 68 5.09 -4.72 13.61
C SER A 68 4.68 -3.42 14.30
N ILE A 69 4.60 -3.40 15.63
CA ILE A 69 4.35 -2.17 16.40
C ILE A 69 5.33 -2.13 17.57
N SER A 70 5.86 -0.94 17.86
CA SER A 70 6.67 -0.63 19.04
C SER A 70 6.15 -1.25 20.33
N LYS A 71 7.02 -1.43 21.33
CA LYS A 71 6.62 -1.92 22.67
C LYS A 71 5.78 -0.89 23.44
N ARG A 72 5.13 -1.29 24.55
CA ARG A 72 4.50 -0.33 25.47
C ARG A 72 5.62 0.43 26.19
N GLY A 73 5.55 1.77 26.21
CA GLY A 73 6.64 2.62 26.72
C GLY A 73 7.69 3.00 25.67
N GLU A 74 7.62 2.42 24.46
CA GLU A 74 8.46 2.78 23.32
C GLU A 74 7.65 3.71 22.40
N PHE A 75 8.11 4.95 22.28
CA PHE A 75 7.42 6.03 21.56
C PHE A 75 8.40 6.76 20.63
N ALA A 76 7.89 7.41 19.59
CA ALA A 76 8.68 8.30 18.75
C ALA A 76 9.21 9.51 19.57
N PRO A 77 10.46 9.95 19.35
CA PRO A 77 11.14 10.92 20.21
C PRO A 77 10.34 12.23 20.35
N GLY A 78 10.16 12.70 21.59
CA GLY A 78 9.37 13.89 21.91
C GLY A 78 7.85 13.70 21.86
N THR A 79 7.33 12.48 21.69
CA THR A 79 5.89 12.20 21.56
C THR A 79 5.42 11.07 22.48
N GLN A 80 4.11 10.88 22.57
CA GLN A 80 3.47 9.67 23.14
C GLN A 80 2.89 8.77 22.01
N ASN A 81 3.42 8.89 20.80
CA ASN A 81 2.97 8.13 19.64
C ASN A 81 3.83 6.87 19.50
N ARG A 82 3.19 5.71 19.37
CA ARG A 82 3.87 4.42 19.11
C ARG A 82 4.06 4.28 17.60
N VAL A 83 5.19 3.70 17.20
CA VAL A 83 5.48 3.46 15.78
C VAL A 83 4.82 2.15 15.35
N VAL A 84 4.05 2.20 14.26
CA VAL A 84 3.51 1.07 13.52
C VAL A 84 4.34 0.93 12.26
N THR A 85 5.11 -0.15 12.13
CA THR A 85 5.91 -0.47 10.96
C THR A 85 5.18 -1.52 10.13
N ILE A 86 4.91 -1.20 8.88
CA ILE A 86 4.28 -2.09 7.89
C ILE A 86 5.37 -2.50 6.90
N ASP A 87 5.56 -3.80 6.69
CA ASP A 87 6.52 -4.36 5.72
C ASP A 87 5.81 -5.32 4.75
N GLY A 88 6.10 -5.20 3.45
CA GLY A 88 5.46 -6.00 2.40
C GLY A 88 5.53 -5.34 1.00
N PRO A 89 4.85 -5.90 -0.01
CA PRO A 89 4.67 -5.27 -1.32
C PRO A 89 4.03 -3.88 -1.21
N VAL A 90 4.34 -2.96 -2.14
CA VAL A 90 3.77 -1.59 -2.16
C VAL A 90 2.24 -1.60 -2.08
N GLN A 91 1.57 -2.46 -2.86
CA GLN A 91 0.12 -2.57 -2.84
C GLN A 91 -0.41 -3.00 -1.46
N CYS A 92 0.17 -4.06 -0.89
CA CYS A 92 -0.17 -4.57 0.43
C CYS A 92 0.03 -3.51 1.52
N THR A 93 1.16 -2.78 1.47
CA THR A 93 1.51 -1.75 2.45
C THR A 93 0.55 -0.54 2.39
N GLU A 94 0.10 -0.11 1.21
CA GLU A 94 -0.92 0.94 1.07
C GLU A 94 -2.32 0.47 1.55
N VAL A 95 -2.71 -0.77 1.26
CA VAL A 95 -3.98 -1.35 1.75
C VAL A 95 -3.96 -1.48 3.28
N ALA A 96 -2.85 -1.95 3.85
CA ALA A 96 -2.65 -2.02 5.30
C ALA A 96 -2.69 -0.64 5.96
N ARG A 97 -2.01 0.36 5.38
CA ARG A 97 -2.06 1.77 5.79
C ARG A 97 -3.50 2.28 5.82
N GLY A 98 -4.26 2.06 4.74
CA GLY A 98 -5.67 2.46 4.65
C GLY A 98 -6.52 1.89 5.79
N MET A 99 -6.42 0.58 6.04
CA MET A 99 -7.11 -0.09 7.14
C MET A 99 -6.69 0.42 8.53
N VAL A 100 -5.39 0.56 8.78
CA VAL A 100 -4.86 1.11 10.05
C VAL A 100 -5.37 2.53 10.27
N THR A 101 -5.29 3.38 9.25
CA THR A 101 -5.78 4.77 9.29
C THR A 101 -7.29 4.82 9.53
N MET A 102 -8.09 3.95 8.91
CA MET A 102 -9.54 3.90 9.14
C MET A 102 -9.89 3.42 10.56
N ALA A 103 -9.20 2.41 11.09
CA ALA A 103 -9.39 1.93 12.47
C ALA A 103 -9.02 3.01 13.52
N VAL A 104 -7.98 3.80 13.25
CA VAL A 104 -7.59 4.95 14.08
C VAL A 104 -8.62 6.07 14.00
N GLN A 105 -9.14 6.39 12.81
CA GLN A 105 -10.18 7.41 12.64
C GLN A 105 -11.49 7.01 13.34
N GLN A 106 -11.96 5.77 13.14
CA GLN A 106 -13.16 5.26 13.83
C GLN A 106 -13.02 5.32 15.36
N ALA A 107 -11.84 5.02 15.89
CA ALA A 107 -11.56 5.15 17.31
C ALA A 107 -11.52 6.62 17.79
N SER A 108 -10.92 7.51 17.00
CA SER A 108 -10.80 8.94 17.33
C SER A 108 -12.10 9.72 17.17
N MET A 109 -13.02 9.26 16.32
CA MET A 109 -14.37 9.82 16.17
C MET A 109 -15.31 9.39 17.30
N GLY A 110 -14.94 8.32 18.02
CA GLY A 110 -15.66 7.78 19.16
C GLY A 110 -16.98 7.08 18.79
N PRO A 111 -17.62 6.38 19.74
CA PRO A 111 -19.03 6.10 19.61
C PRO A 111 -19.79 7.44 19.65
N LEU A 112 -20.64 7.70 18.66
CA LEU A 112 -21.72 8.69 18.78
C LEU A 112 -22.72 8.16 19.82
N GLN A 113 -22.34 8.27 21.09
CA GLN A 113 -23.03 7.64 22.19
C GLN A 113 -24.25 8.46 22.58
N GLY A 114 -25.30 8.29 21.79
CA GLY A 114 -26.64 8.78 22.09
C GLY A 114 -27.09 8.23 23.44
N ARG A 115 -26.94 9.05 24.48
CA ARG A 115 -27.67 8.89 25.74
C ARG A 115 -29.11 9.33 25.50
N TYR A 116 -29.93 8.36 25.12
CA TYR A 116 -31.32 8.28 25.55
C TYR A 116 -31.37 7.54 26.88
#